data_AF-A0A9D1ASL7-F1
#
_entry.id   AF-A0A9D1ASL7-F1
#
_cell.length_a   1.000
_cell.length_b   1.000
_cell.length_c   1.000
_cell.angle_alpha   90.00
_cell.angle_beta   90.00
_cell.angle_gamma   90.00
#
_symmetry.space_group_name_H-M   'P 1'
#
loop_
_entity.id
_entity.type
_entity.pdbx_description
1 polymer ?
#
loop_
_entity_poly.entity_id
_entity_poly.type
_entity_poly.pdbx_seq_one_letter_code
_entity_poly.pdbx_strand_id
1 'polypeptide(L)'
;MSTRAVCVRCGGLRSSFEAICPSCGHRPDGEGLLIAWLLSEHNLDETGIERVQLRIRDGEAIRPSARMLDKARRALGTHFSTDAGLSGVEHAGLLAVNLLLTPLVGWVLFAWWRTARPRAALQALRLTLPVTVLFTVLVLYLMSPR
;
A
#
# COMPACT_ATOMS: atom_id res chain seq x y z
N MET A 1 -24.48 5.78 2.42
CA MET A 1 -25.12 4.84 1.47
C MET A 1 -24.31 3.57 1.50
N SER A 2 -24.91 2.43 1.84
CA SER A 2 -24.23 1.13 1.78
C SER A 2 -24.19 0.67 0.33
N THR A 3 -23.01 0.37 -0.20
CA THR A 3 -22.84 -0.10 -1.59
C THR A 3 -22.53 -1.59 -1.59
N ARG A 4 -23.40 -2.41 -2.16
CA ARG A 4 -23.16 -3.86 -2.25
C ARG A 4 -22.06 -4.17 -3.27
N ALA A 5 -21.25 -5.18 -2.96
CA ALA A 5 -20.24 -5.70 -3.88
C ALA A 5 -20.14 -7.22 -3.81
N VAL A 6 -19.75 -7.85 -4.91
CA VAL A 6 -19.57 -9.30 -5.01
C VAL A 6 -18.10 -9.65 -4.80
N CYS A 7 -17.82 -10.63 -3.93
CA CYS A 7 -16.46 -11.13 -3.75
C CYS A 7 -16.03 -11.94 -4.97
N VAL A 8 -14.93 -11.53 -5.61
CA VAL A 8 -14.35 -12.23 -6.77
C VAL A 8 -13.98 -13.70 -6.51
N ARG A 9 -13.70 -14.06 -5.25
CA ARG A 9 -13.22 -15.39 -4.87
C ARG A 9 -14.34 -16.41 -4.62
N CYS A 10 -15.45 -15.98 -4.02
CA CYS A 10 -16.52 -16.90 -3.58
C CYS A 10 -17.93 -16.48 -4.00
N GLY A 11 -18.09 -15.34 -4.66
CA GLY A 11 -19.39 -14.79 -5.03
C GLY A 11 -20.20 -14.25 -3.84
N GLY A 12 -19.65 -14.25 -2.62
CA GLY A 12 -20.34 -13.72 -1.43
C GLY A 12 -20.57 -12.21 -1.51
N LEU A 13 -21.69 -11.74 -0.95
CA LEU A 13 -21.99 -10.31 -0.88
C LEU A 13 -21.16 -9.61 0.21
N ARG A 14 -20.80 -8.37 -0.07
CA ARG A 14 -20.10 -7.45 0.83
C ARG A 14 -20.89 -6.16 0.97
N SER A 15 -20.69 -5.49 2.11
CA SER A 15 -21.26 -4.19 2.44
C SER A 15 -20.58 -3.01 1.73
N SER A 16 -19.37 -3.23 1.18
CA SER A 16 -18.64 -2.32 0.29
C SER A 16 -17.65 -3.11 -0.56
N PHE A 17 -17.17 -2.52 -1.66
CA PHE A 17 -16.15 -3.16 -2.50
C PHE A 17 -14.77 -3.25 -1.82
N GLU A 18 -14.50 -2.40 -0.82
CA GLU A 18 -13.27 -2.38 -0.03
C GLU A 18 -13.29 -3.35 1.17
N ALA A 19 -14.49 -3.72 1.64
CA ALA A 19 -14.66 -4.54 2.83
C ALA A 19 -14.08 -5.96 2.66
N ILE A 20 -13.69 -6.55 3.79
CA ILE A 20 -13.32 -7.97 3.86
C ILE A 20 -14.58 -8.81 3.59
N CYS A 21 -14.44 -9.90 2.84
CA CYS A 21 -15.57 -10.78 2.55
C CYS A 21 -16.00 -11.53 3.81
N PRO A 22 -17.26 -11.41 4.27
CA PRO A 22 -17.73 -12.14 5.45
C PRO A 22 -17.82 -13.64 5.22
N SER A 23 -17.96 -14.10 3.96
CA SER A 23 -18.10 -15.52 3.64
C SER A 23 -16.78 -16.28 3.53
N CYS A 24 -15.71 -15.64 3.06
CA CYS A 24 -14.43 -16.32 2.80
C CYS A 24 -13.17 -15.61 3.35
N GLY A 25 -13.32 -14.47 4.01
CA GLY A 25 -12.21 -13.72 4.60
C GLY A 25 -11.26 -13.03 3.60
N HIS A 26 -11.47 -13.17 2.29
CA HIS A 26 -10.65 -12.48 1.29
C HIS A 26 -10.77 -10.95 1.47
N ARG A 27 -9.65 -10.23 1.32
CA ARG A 27 -9.56 -8.76 1.27
C ARG A 27 -9.03 -8.35 -0.10
N PRO A 28 -9.68 -7.40 -0.80
CA PRO A 28 -9.19 -6.92 -2.08
C PRO A 28 -8.04 -5.92 -1.86
N ASP A 29 -6.97 -6.07 -2.62
CA ASP A 29 -5.79 -5.19 -2.63
C ASP A 29 -5.27 -4.98 -4.05
N GLY A 30 -4.52 -3.90 -4.28
CA GLY A 30 -3.95 -3.56 -5.59
C GLY A 30 -4.97 -3.65 -6.73
N GLU A 31 -4.69 -4.51 -7.73
CA GLU A 31 -5.60 -4.77 -8.84
C GLU A 31 -6.91 -5.45 -8.40
N GLY A 32 -6.88 -6.28 -7.36
CA GLY A 32 -8.08 -6.91 -6.79
C GLY A 32 -9.12 -5.90 -6.31
N LEU A 33 -8.70 -4.69 -5.93
CA LEU A 33 -9.61 -3.61 -5.57
C LEU A 33 -10.30 -2.99 -6.80
N LEU A 34 -9.61 -2.88 -7.93
CA LEU A 34 -10.22 -2.48 -9.20
C LEU A 34 -11.30 -3.48 -9.64
N ILE A 35 -10.99 -4.77 -9.52
CA ILE A 35 -11.93 -5.84 -9.82
C ILE A 35 -13.12 -5.78 -8.86
N ALA A 36 -12.88 -5.61 -7.56
CA ALA A 36 -13.97 -5.50 -6.58
C ALA A 36 -14.91 -4.31 -6.88
N TRP A 37 -14.37 -3.17 -7.32
CA TRP A 37 -15.17 -2.02 -7.75
C TRP A 37 -16.01 -2.35 -8.99
N LEU A 38 -15.44 -3.04 -9.98
CA LEU A 38 -16.17 -3.47 -11.18
C LEU A 38 -17.33 -4.42 -10.85
N LEU A 39 -17.22 -5.18 -9.75
CA LEU A 39 -18.25 -6.12 -9.26
C LEU A 39 -19.13 -5.52 -8.15
N SER A 40 -19.28 -4.19 -8.13
CA SER A 40 -20.09 -3.47 -7.14
C SER A 40 -21.24 -2.68 -7.77
N GLU A 41 -22.16 -2.21 -6.92
CA GLU A 41 -23.27 -1.33 -7.30
C GLU A 41 -22.84 0.00 -7.96
N HIS A 42 -21.56 0.37 -7.84
CA HIS A 42 -21.03 1.52 -8.56
C HIS A 42 -20.90 1.29 -10.07
N ASN A 43 -20.81 0.04 -10.51
CA ASN A 43 -20.61 -0.31 -11.92
C ASN A 43 -21.68 -1.28 -12.47
N LEU A 44 -22.32 -2.06 -11.60
CA LEU A 44 -23.36 -3.02 -11.95
C LEU A 44 -24.70 -2.61 -11.32
N ASP A 45 -25.78 -2.89 -12.03
CA ASP A 45 -27.13 -2.87 -11.50
C ASP A 45 -27.41 -4.12 -10.66
N GLU A 46 -28.56 -4.16 -9.97
CA GLU A 46 -28.95 -5.29 -9.12
C GLU A 46 -28.98 -6.63 -9.88
N THR A 47 -29.55 -6.62 -11.09
CA THR A 47 -29.57 -7.83 -11.95
C THR A 47 -28.16 -8.26 -12.39
N GLY A 48 -27.25 -7.29 -12.55
CA GLY A 48 -25.85 -7.55 -12.86
C GLY A 48 -25.11 -8.19 -11.70
N ILE A 49 -25.37 -7.74 -10.47
CA ILE A 49 -24.78 -8.31 -9.24
C ILE A 49 -25.20 -9.77 -9.07
N GLU A 50 -26.49 -10.08 -9.23
CA GLU A 50 -27.00 -11.45 -9.11
C GLU A 50 -26.37 -12.38 -10.15
N ARG A 51 -26.31 -11.94 -11.41
CA ARG A 51 -25.69 -12.71 -12.50
C ARG A 51 -24.21 -12.97 -12.27
N VAL A 52 -23.46 -11.96 -11.83
CA VAL A 52 -22.04 -12.11 -11.51
C VAL A 52 -21.83 -13.03 -10.32
N GLN A 53 -22.66 -12.92 -9.29
CA GLN A 53 -22.62 -13.80 -8.13
C GLN A 53 -22.81 -15.27 -8.51
N LEU A 54 -23.80 -15.57 -9.37
CA LEU A 54 -24.04 -16.93 -9.85
C LEU A 54 -22.84 -17.47 -10.62
N ARG A 55 -22.30 -16.69 -11.58
CA ARG A 55 -21.12 -17.08 -12.37
C ARG A 55 -19.90 -17.42 -11.52
N ILE A 56 -19.60 -16.61 -10.51
CA ILE A 56 -18.46 -16.87 -9.60
C ILE A 56 -18.71 -18.12 -8.76
N ARG A 57 -19.95 -18.34 -8.29
CA ARG A 57 -20.32 -19.55 -7.55
C ARG A 57 -20.22 -20.82 -8.41
N ASP A 58 -20.49 -20.69 -9.71
CA ASP A 58 -20.30 -21.75 -10.70
C ASP A 58 -18.82 -21.97 -11.07
N GLY A 59 -17.90 -21.22 -10.45
CA GLY A 59 -16.46 -21.38 -10.61
C GLY A 59 -15.87 -20.58 -11.77
N GLU A 60 -16.61 -19.63 -12.35
CA GLU A 60 -16.09 -18.80 -13.42
C GLU A 60 -15.03 -17.83 -12.92
N ALA A 61 -13.84 -17.89 -13.54
CA ALA A 61 -12.76 -16.95 -13.27
C ALA A 61 -13.02 -15.61 -13.98
N ILE A 62 -13.39 -14.58 -13.21
CA ILE A 62 -13.59 -13.22 -13.73
C ILE A 62 -12.24 -12.64 -14.17
N ARG A 63 -12.07 -12.43 -15.47
CA ARG A 63 -10.89 -11.77 -16.08
C ARG A 63 -11.32 -10.50 -16.81
N PRO A 64 -11.28 -9.32 -16.16
CA PRO A 64 -11.65 -8.07 -16.80
C PRO A 64 -10.68 -7.71 -17.92
N SER A 65 -11.17 -7.06 -18.98
CA SER A 65 -10.29 -6.52 -20.01
C SER A 65 -9.52 -5.30 -19.51
N ALA A 66 -8.39 -4.96 -20.16
CA ALA A 66 -7.60 -3.77 -19.84
C ALA A 66 -8.44 -2.47 -19.86
N ARG A 67 -9.42 -2.38 -20.75
CA ARG A 67 -10.36 -1.24 -20.82
C ARG A 67 -11.26 -1.16 -19.58
N MET A 68 -11.70 -2.29 -19.04
CA MET A 68 -12.51 -2.31 -17.82
C MET A 68 -11.68 -1.90 -16.60
N LEU A 69 -10.45 -2.38 -16.51
CA LEU A 69 -9.53 -1.98 -15.44
C LEU A 69 -9.22 -0.48 -15.50
N ASP A 70 -9.01 0.06 -16.70
CA ASP A 70 -8.81 1.50 -16.91
C ASP A 70 -10.04 2.34 -16.52
N LYS A 71 -11.26 1.84 -16.79
CA LYS A 71 -12.49 2.44 -16.29
C LYS A 71 -12.52 2.49 -14.76
N ALA A 72 -12.19 1.38 -14.09
CA ALA A 72 -12.17 1.30 -12.63
C ALA A 72 -11.13 2.25 -12.01
N ARG A 73 -9.93 2.35 -12.61
CA ARG A 73 -8.89 3.29 -12.16
C ARG A 73 -9.36 4.73 -12.19
N ARG A 74 -9.99 5.14 -13.29
CA ARG A 74 -10.55 6.51 -13.42
C ARG A 74 -11.65 6.77 -12.41
N ALA A 75 -12.54 5.80 -12.17
CA ALA A 75 -13.70 5.98 -11.31
C ALA A 75 -13.34 6.09 -9.82
N LEU A 76 -12.34 5.32 -9.37
CA LEU A 76 -11.91 5.36 -7.98
C LEU A 76 -11.07 6.61 -7.65
N GLY A 77 -10.68 7.43 -8.64
CA GLY A 77 -9.69 8.49 -8.46
C GLY A 77 -8.31 7.95 -8.06
N THR A 78 -8.20 6.62 -7.91
CA THR A 78 -6.98 5.91 -7.62
C THR A 78 -6.26 5.68 -8.94
N HIS A 79 -5.36 6.60 -9.27
CA HIS A 79 -4.02 6.11 -9.57
C HIS A 79 -3.57 5.38 -8.30
N PHE A 80 -3.87 4.08 -8.17
CA PHE A 80 -3.04 3.23 -7.32
C PHE A 80 -1.64 3.56 -7.78
N SER A 81 -0.81 4.06 -6.86
CA SER A 81 0.55 4.42 -7.14
C SER A 81 1.28 3.19 -7.68
N THR A 82 1.21 3.03 -9.00
CA THR A 82 2.39 2.92 -9.83
C THR A 82 3.18 4.23 -9.71
N ASP A 83 3.53 4.63 -8.49
CA ASP A 83 4.80 5.30 -8.35
C ASP A 83 5.77 4.20 -8.76
N ALA A 84 6.47 4.42 -9.87
CA ALA A 84 7.62 3.57 -10.16
C ALA A 84 8.43 3.53 -8.87
N GLY A 85 8.61 2.33 -8.29
CA GLY A 85 9.45 2.20 -7.10
C GLY A 85 10.75 2.92 -7.40
N LEU A 86 11.22 3.76 -6.47
CA LEU A 86 12.36 4.63 -6.73
C LEU A 86 13.47 3.84 -7.41
N SER A 87 13.89 4.31 -8.58
CA SER A 87 15.00 3.73 -9.31
C SER A 87 16.22 3.66 -8.38
N GLY A 88 17.17 2.76 -8.67
CA GLY A 88 18.39 2.67 -7.86
C GLY A 88 19.12 4.01 -7.72
N VAL A 89 19.00 4.88 -8.73
CA VAL A 89 19.55 6.24 -8.73
C VAL A 89 18.80 7.16 -7.77
N GLU A 90 17.47 7.10 -7.73
CA GLU A 90 16.68 7.94 -6.83
C GLU A 90 16.80 7.47 -5.37
N HIS A 91 16.95 6.16 -5.14
CA HIS A 91 17.32 5.62 -3.82
C HIS A 91 18.71 6.11 -3.38
N ALA A 92 19.70 6.05 -4.26
CA ALA A 92 21.05 6.57 -3.96
C ALA A 92 21.04 8.09 -3.74
N GLY A 93 20.23 8.82 -4.50
CA GLY A 93 20.02 10.26 -4.35
C GLY A 93 19.40 10.59 -2.99
N LEU A 94 18.31 9.93 -2.60
CA LEU A 94 17.70 10.11 -1.28
C LEU A 94 18.62 9.72 -0.14
N LEU A 95 19.40 8.65 -0.29
CA LEU A 95 20.42 8.27 0.69
C LEU A 95 21.49 9.36 0.82
N ALA A 96 21.98 9.89 -0.30
CA ALA A 96 22.98 10.96 -0.31
C ALA A 96 22.43 12.26 0.29
N VAL A 97 21.22 12.65 -0.08
CA VAL A 97 20.50 13.82 0.46
C VAL A 97 20.26 13.64 1.95
N ASN A 98 19.84 12.46 2.41
CA ASN A 98 19.70 12.17 3.83
C ASN A 98 21.05 12.23 4.56
N LEU A 99 22.11 11.70 3.96
CA LEU A 99 23.46 11.75 4.52
C LEU A 99 24.04 13.17 4.63
N LEU A 100 23.72 14.04 3.66
CA LEU A 100 24.12 15.45 3.64
C LEU A 100 23.25 16.34 4.53
N LEU A 101 21.92 16.15 4.54
CA LEU A 101 20.99 16.96 5.34
C LEU A 101 20.84 16.47 6.77
N THR A 102 21.23 15.23 7.09
CA THR A 102 21.39 14.77 8.47
C THR A 102 22.89 14.83 8.83
N PRO A 103 23.41 16.00 9.24
CA PRO A 103 24.85 16.21 9.40
C PRO A 103 25.50 15.22 10.37
N LEU A 104 24.72 14.63 11.28
CA LEU A 104 25.17 13.60 12.21
C LEU A 104 25.56 12.28 11.52
N VAL A 105 24.79 11.78 10.55
CA VAL A 105 25.09 10.49 9.91
C VAL A 105 26.27 10.64 8.96
N GLY A 106 26.27 11.71 8.16
CA GLY A 106 27.41 12.07 7.30
C GLY A 106 28.70 12.28 8.09
N TRP A 107 28.65 12.99 9.22
CA TRP A 107 29.81 13.20 10.08
C TRP A 107 30.29 11.90 10.76
N VAL A 108 29.38 11.03 11.21
CA VAL A 108 29.72 9.74 11.82
C VAL A 108 30.41 8.83 10.80
N LEU A 109 29.89 8.72 9.56
CA LEU A 109 30.53 7.92 8.51
C LEU A 109 31.87 8.50 8.07
N PHE A 110 31.98 9.83 7.93
CA PHE A 110 33.23 10.50 7.59
C PHE A 110 34.29 10.32 8.68
N ALA A 111 33.93 10.51 9.95
CA ALA A 111 34.82 10.31 11.08
C ALA A 111 35.26 8.84 11.21
N TRP A 112 34.36 7.89 10.95
CA TRP A 112 34.69 6.46 10.91
C TRP A 112 35.65 6.14 9.76
N TRP A 113 35.38 6.63 8.56
CA TRP A 113 36.24 6.37 7.41
C TRP A 113 37.65 6.94 7.60
N ARG A 114 37.80 8.09 8.29
CA ARG A 114 39.11 8.70 8.55
C ARG A 114 39.86 8.20 9.78
N THR A 115 39.20 7.54 10.73
CA THR A 115 39.87 7.10 11.97
C THR A 115 39.55 5.65 12.31
N ALA A 116 40.59 4.86 12.61
CA ALA A 116 40.45 3.43 12.87
C ALA A 116 39.46 3.09 14.00
N ARG A 117 39.12 4.02 14.91
CA ARG A 117 38.11 3.88 15.99
C ARG A 117 37.52 5.24 16.46
N PRO A 118 36.41 5.76 15.91
CA PRO A 118 35.84 7.05 16.33
C PRO A 118 34.95 6.90 17.59
N ARG A 119 35.56 6.90 18.78
CA ARG A 119 34.81 6.78 20.06
C ARG A 119 33.73 7.86 20.24
N ALA A 120 34.00 9.10 19.81
CA ALA A 120 33.05 10.21 19.91
C ALA A 120 31.82 10.03 18.99
N ALA A 121 32.01 9.47 17.79
CA ALA A 121 30.92 9.21 16.85
C ALA A 121 29.98 8.11 17.37
N LEU A 122 30.55 7.07 17.99
CA LEU A 122 29.77 6.02 18.66
C LEU A 122 28.99 6.53 19.87
N GLN A 123 29.54 7.50 20.62
CA GLN A 123 28.83 8.14 21.73
C GLN A 123 27.68 9.02 21.24
N ALA A 124 27.91 9.83 20.19
CA ALA A 124 26.86 10.61 19.55
C ALA A 124 25.74 9.71 19.00
N LEU A 125 26.09 8.61 18.33
CA LEU A 125 25.11 7.63 17.84
C LEU A 125 24.32 6.99 18.99
N ARG A 126 24.97 6.61 20.09
CA ARG A 126 24.28 6.05 21.27
C ARG A 126 23.30 7.03 21.91
N LEU A 127 23.56 8.33 21.82
CA LEU A 127 22.68 9.38 22.34
C LEU A 127 21.51 9.68 21.41
N THR A 128 21.74 9.69 20.08
CA THR A 128 20.71 10.08 19.11
C THR A 128 19.81 8.93 18.69
N LEU A 129 20.34 7.71 18.61
CA LEU A 129 19.60 6.53 18.16
C LEU A 129 18.35 6.21 19.01
N PRO A 130 18.35 6.33 20.35
CA PRO A 130 17.14 6.16 21.15
C PRO A 130 16.06 7.19 20.81
N VAL A 131 16.45 8.46 20.60
CA VAL A 131 15.52 9.55 20.25
C VAL A 131 14.91 9.30 18.88
N THR A 132 15.73 8.90 17.90
CA THR A 132 15.25 8.55 16.56
C THR A 132 14.29 7.36 16.61
N VAL A 133 14.63 6.30 17.34
CA VAL A 133 13.75 5.12 17.50
C VAL A 133 12.42 5.51 18.15
N LEU A 134 12.43 6.29 19.23
CA LEU A 134 11.22 6.76 19.90
C LEU A 134 10.32 7.58 18.96
N PHE A 135 10.93 8.50 18.20
CA PHE A 135 10.20 9.33 17.25
C PHE A 135 9.60 8.49 16.10
N THR A 136 10.37 7.55 15.54
CA THR A 136 9.87 6.64 14.49
C THR A 136 8.73 5.77 15.00
N VAL A 137 8.83 5.19 16.20
CA VAL A 137 7.75 4.38 16.81
C VAL A 137 6.50 5.23 17.03
N LEU A 138 6.65 6.46 17.52
CA LEU A 138 5.54 7.37 17.73
C LEU A 138 4.82 7.72 16.42
N VAL A 139 5.57 8.04 15.36
CA VAL A 139 5.01 8.34 14.04
C VAL A 139 4.29 7.12 13.47
N LEU A 140 4.90 5.93 13.53
CA LEU A 140 4.27 4.70 13.05
C LEU A 140 2.98 4.37 13.83
N TYR A 141 2.97 4.60 15.14
CA TYR A 141 1.77 4.44 15.96
C TYR A 141 0.66 5.41 15.55
N LEU A 142 1.00 6.68 15.27
CA LEU A 142 0.03 7.69 14.83
C LEU A 142 -0.50 7.43 13.40
N MET A 143 0.33 6.86 12.52
CA MET A 143 -0.05 6.53 11.14
C MET A 143 -0.74 5.17 11.00
N SER A 144 -0.75 4.34 12.06
CA SER A 144 -1.48 3.07 12.03
C SER A 144 -3.00 3.37 11.98
N PRO A 145 -3.72 2.91 10.95
CA PRO A 145 -5.16 3.08 10.89
C PRO A 145 -5.78 2.35 12.09
N ARG A 146 -6.60 3.06 12.85
CA ARG A 146 -7.42 2.48 13.92
C ARG A 146 -8.59 1.70 13.35
#